data_AF-A0A8T7ACC0-F1
#
_entry.id   AF-A0A8T7ACC0-F1
#
_cell.length_a   1.000
_cell.length_b   1.000
_cell.length_c   1.000
_cell.angle_alpha   90.00
_cell.angle_beta   90.00
_cell.angle_gamma   90.00
#
_symmetry.space_group_name_H-M   'P 1'
#
loop_
_entity.id
_entity.type
_entity.pdbx_description
1 polymer ?
#
loop_
_entity_poly.entity_id
_entity_poly.type
_entity_poly.pdbx_seq_one_letter_code
_entity_poly.pdbx_strand_id
1 'polypeptide(L)'
;MKSHILAAVAGLLFGLGLAISQMVNPQKVLDFLDIFGDWDPSLLLVIGAATGLTMISFRWVLNKPQPFFADSFRLPTKTDVDKRLIFGSVLF
;
A
#
# COMPACT_ATOMS: atom_id res chain seq x y z
N MET A 1 -14.97 13.72 14.79
CA MET A 1 -16.04 13.43 13.81
C MET A 1 -15.58 13.52 12.35
N LYS A 2 -15.08 14.67 11.85
CA LYS A 2 -14.65 14.82 10.44
C LYS A 2 -13.60 13.79 9.99
N SER A 3 -12.64 13.44 10.85
CA SER A 3 -11.63 12.41 10.59
C SER A 3 -12.23 11.01 10.38
N HIS A 4 -13.27 10.61 11.12
CA HIS A 4 -13.88 9.29 10.98
C HIS A 4 -14.64 9.12 9.66
N ILE A 5 -15.30 10.18 9.18
CA ILE A 5 -15.97 10.16 7.87
C ILE A 5 -14.93 10.00 6.76
N LEU A 6 -13.82 10.76 6.83
CA LEU A 6 -12.74 10.64 5.87
C LEU A 6 -12.11 9.24 5.90
N ALA A 7 -11.90 8.67 7.09
CA ALA A 7 -11.38 7.31 7.24
C ALA A 7 -12.34 6.27 6.64
N ALA A 8 -13.65 6.42 6.83
CA ALA A 8 -14.65 5.53 6.23
C ALA A 8 -14.65 5.64 4.69
N VAL A 9 -14.59 6.85 4.15
CA VAL A 9 -14.49 7.07 2.69
C VAL A 9 -13.19 6.49 2.13
N ALA A 10 -12.05 6.70 2.80
CA ALA A 10 -10.78 6.13 2.40
C ALA A 10 -10.80 4.59 2.43
N GLY A 11 -11.38 4.01 3.49
CA GLY A 11 -11.56 2.56 3.62
C GLY A 11 -12.46 1.98 2.53
N LEU A 12 -13.55 2.66 2.18
CA LEU A 12 -14.43 2.27 1.07
C LEU A 12 -13.71 2.34 -0.27
N LEU A 13 -12.98 3.44 -0.56
CA LEU A 13 -12.20 3.57 -1.78
C LEU A 13 -11.12 2.47 -1.89
N PHE A 14 -10.44 2.17 -0.79
CA PHE A 14 -9.44 1.10 -0.73
C PHE A 14 -10.08 -0.27 -0.97
N GLY A 15 -11.16 -0.59 -0.27
CA GLY A 15 -11.89 -1.85 -0.44
C GLY A 15 -12.44 -2.05 -1.86
N LEU A 16 -13.00 -0.98 -2.46
CA LEU A 16 -13.42 -1.00 -3.86
C LEU A 16 -12.25 -1.24 -4.81
N GLY A 17 -11.11 -0.59 -4.57
CA GLY A 17 -9.88 -0.82 -5.32
C GLY A 17 -9.44 -2.29 -5.25
N LEU A 18 -9.45 -2.90 -4.06
CA LEU A 18 -9.13 -4.32 -3.87
C LEU A 18 -10.10 -5.25 -4.60
N ALA A 19 -11.40 -4.96 -4.56
CA ALA A 19 -12.42 -5.77 -5.24
C ALA A 19 -12.30 -5.68 -6.76
N ILE A 20 -12.12 -4.47 -7.31
CA ILE A 20 -11.98 -4.23 -8.75
C ILE A 20 -10.69 -4.85 -9.28
N SER A 21 -9.59 -4.73 -8.54
CA SER A 21 -8.29 -5.30 -8.91
C SER A 21 -8.19 -6.82 -8.69
N GLN A 22 -9.21 -7.46 -8.12
CA GLN A 22 -9.21 -8.88 -7.75
C GLN A 22 -8.14 -9.28 -6.72
N MET A 23 -7.58 -8.32 -5.98
CA MET A 23 -6.62 -8.61 -4.89
C MET A 23 -7.26 -9.35 -3.71
N VAL A 24 -8.59 -9.40 -3.65
CA VAL A 24 -9.34 -10.22 -2.69
C VAL A 24 -9.33 -11.71 -3.05
N ASN A 25 -8.94 -12.07 -4.28
CA ASN A 25 -8.86 -13.46 -4.74
C ASN A 25 -7.42 -13.98 -4.57
N PRO A 26 -7.18 -14.98 -3.70
CA PRO A 26 -5.84 -15.54 -3.49
C PRO A 26 -5.20 -16.10 -4.78
N GLN A 27 -6.01 -16.61 -5.71
CA GLN A 27 -5.53 -17.15 -6.98
C GLN A 27 -4.74 -16.09 -7.76
N LYS A 28 -5.19 -14.83 -7.71
CA LYS A 28 -4.51 -13.72 -8.41
C LYS A 28 -3.06 -13.52 -7.95
N VAL A 29 -2.81 -13.76 -6.66
CA VAL A 29 -1.47 -13.66 -6.07
C VAL A 29 -0.64 -14.88 -6.43
N LEU A 30 -1.24 -16.07 -6.43
CA LEU A 30 -0.56 -17.30 -6.83
C LEU A 30 -0.14 -17.25 -8.30
N ASP A 31 -1.03 -16.86 -9.20
CA ASP A 31 -0.75 -16.74 -10.64
C ASP A 31 0.34 -15.70 -10.90
N PHE A 32 0.41 -14.62 -10.10
CA PHE A 32 1.49 -13.64 -10.19
C PHE A 32 2.86 -14.22 -9.77
N LEU A 33 2.89 -15.15 -8.83
CA LEU A 33 4.12 -15.81 -8.36
C LEU A 33 4.52 -17.01 -9.24
N ASP A 34 3.59 -17.56 -10.03
CA ASP A 34 3.82 -18.73 -10.89
C ASP A 34 4.51 -18.37 -12.21
N ILE A 35 5.74 -17.83 -12.12
CA ILE A 35 6.53 -17.36 -13.27
C ILE A 35 6.83 -18.49 -14.28
N PHE A 36 6.79 -19.76 -13.85
CA PHE A 36 7.09 -20.93 -14.68
C PHE A 36 5.85 -21.65 -15.21
N GLY A 37 4.65 -21.26 -14.80
CA GLY A 37 3.38 -21.84 -15.20
C GLY A 37 2.43 -20.82 -15.82
N ASP A 38 1.23 -20.70 -15.26
CA ASP A 38 0.18 -19.81 -15.76
C ASP A 38 0.37 -18.38 -15.24
N TRP A 39 1.52 -17.78 -15.56
CA TRP A 39 1.92 -16.50 -15.00
C TRP A 39 0.99 -15.35 -15.40
N ASP A 40 0.41 -14.67 -14.41
CA ASP A 40 -0.40 -13.47 -14.59
C ASP A 40 0.31 -12.20 -14.07
N PRO A 41 0.91 -11.37 -14.94
CA PRO A 41 1.64 -10.18 -14.53
C PRO A 41 0.74 -8.98 -14.18
N SER A 42 -0.59 -9.08 -14.32
CA SER A 42 -1.48 -7.93 -14.13
C SER A 42 -1.46 -7.37 -12.70
N LEU A 43 -1.04 -8.16 -11.70
CA LEU A 43 -0.83 -7.67 -10.34
C LEU A 43 0.26 -6.56 -10.28
N LEU A 44 1.26 -6.61 -11.17
CA LEU A 44 2.30 -5.57 -11.27
C LEU A 44 1.72 -4.20 -11.57
N LEU A 45 0.66 -4.12 -12.37
CA LEU A 45 0.02 -2.85 -12.70
C LEU A 45 -0.54 -2.20 -11.43
N VAL A 46 -1.15 -3.00 -10.55
CA VAL A 46 -1.75 -2.52 -9.31
C VAL A 46 -0.65 -2.10 -8.32
N ILE A 47 0.38 -2.94 -8.14
CA ILE A 47 1.53 -2.63 -7.27
C ILE A 47 2.24 -1.37 -7.77
N GLY A 48 2.50 -1.29 -9.07
CA GLY A 48 3.17 -0.16 -9.72
C GLY A 48 2.35 1.12 -9.63
N ALA A 49 1.05 1.07 -9.89
CA ALA A 49 0.17 2.23 -9.77
C ALA A 49 0.07 2.73 -8.32
N ALA A 50 -0.14 1.82 -7.35
CA ALA A 50 -0.21 2.18 -5.94
C ALA A 50 1.10 2.78 -5.44
N THR A 51 2.24 2.14 -5.76
CA THR A 51 3.57 2.61 -5.36
C THR A 51 3.94 3.91 -6.03
N GLY A 52 3.74 4.01 -7.35
CA GLY A 52 4.05 5.21 -8.13
C GLY A 52 3.21 6.41 -7.71
N LEU A 53 1.90 6.23 -7.53
CA LEU A 53 1.00 7.28 -7.03
C LEU A 53 1.42 7.74 -5.63
N THR A 54 1.77 6.80 -4.74
CA THR A 54 2.25 7.12 -3.38
C THR A 54 3.56 7.91 -3.43
N MET A 55 4.53 7.43 -4.21
CA MET A 55 5.84 8.08 -4.36
C MET A 55 5.72 9.50 -4.90
N ILE A 56 4.85 9.72 -5.88
CA ILE A 56 4.62 11.04 -6.47
C ILE A 56 3.87 11.95 -5.47
N SER A 57 2.79 11.46 -4.86
CA SER A 57 1.96 12.25 -3.96
C SER A 57 2.67 12.63 -2.65
N PHE A 58 3.50 11.74 -2.10
CA PHE A 58 4.24 11.99 -0.86
C PHE A 58 5.20 13.16 -0.97
N ARG A 59 5.75 13.44 -2.16
CA ARG A 59 6.59 14.62 -2.40
C ARG A 59 5.88 15.92 -2.08
N TRP A 60 4.57 16.01 -2.32
CA TRP A 60 3.78 17.20 -1.99
C TRP A 60 3.14 17.12 -0.61
N VAL A 61 2.71 15.93 -0.19
CA VAL A 61 2.02 15.74 1.09
C VAL A 61 2.99 15.96 2.26
N LEU A 62 4.19 15.37 2.20
CA LEU A 62 5.18 15.45 3.28
C LEU A 62 5.94 16.78 3.31
N ASN A 63 5.81 17.62 2.26
CA ASN A 63 6.30 19.00 2.28
C ASN A 63 5.38 19.94 3.09
N LYS A 64 4.20 19.49 3.51
CA LYS A 64 3.30 20.29 4.36
C LYS A 64 3.75 20.19 5.82
N PRO A 65 3.51 21.24 6.63
CA PRO A 65 3.89 21.21 8.05
C PRO A 65 3.09 20.18 8.86
N GLN A 66 1.84 19.93 8.48
CA GLN A 66 0.94 19.00 9.17
C GLN A 66 -0.15 18.48 8.21
N PRO A 67 -0.74 17.30 8.49
CA PRO A 67 -1.92 16.82 7.78
C PRO A 67 -3.16 17.68 8.11
N PHE A 68 -4.19 17.62 7.26
CA PHE A 68 -5.39 18.45 7.43
C PHE A 68 -6.26 18.08 8.65
N PHE A 69 -6.13 16.87 9.17
CA PHE A 69 -7.00 16.32 10.23
C PHE A 69 -6.22 15.74 11.42
N ALA A 70 -4.95 16.10 11.58
CA ALA A 70 -4.13 15.76 12.75
C ALA A 70 -3.02 16.80 12.95
N ASP A 71 -2.45 16.86 14.16
CA ASP A 71 -1.51 17.92 14.55
C ASP A 71 -0.09 17.74 13.96
N SER A 72 0.24 16.53 13.49
CA SER A 72 1.56 16.23 12.91
C SER A 72 1.56 14.92 12.13
N PHE A 73 2.55 14.75 11.24
CA PHE A 73 2.84 13.47 10.61
C PHE A 73 3.57 12.53 11.60
N ARG A 74 3.09 11.29 11.71
CA ARG A 74 3.74 10.24 12.52
C ARG A 74 4.54 9.30 11.60
N LEU A 75 5.74 9.72 11.23
CA LEU A 75 6.63 8.91 10.39
C LEU A 75 7.49 7.97 11.24
N PRO A 76 7.84 6.77 10.74
CA PRO A 76 8.80 5.89 11.41
C PRO A 76 10.15 6.59 11.59
N THR A 77 10.71 6.53 12.81
CA THR A 77 12.05 7.06 13.11
C THR A 77 13.16 6.03 12.86
N LYS A 78 12.80 4.73 12.85
CA LYS A 78 13.71 3.65 12.49
C LYS A 78 13.92 3.62 10.99
N THR A 79 15.18 3.73 10.58
CA THR A 79 15.63 3.71 9.19
C THR A 79 16.67 2.60 8.95
N ASP A 80 17.04 1.89 10.01
CA ASP A 80 17.96 0.77 9.99
C ASP A 80 17.28 -0.50 9.47
N VAL A 81 17.96 -1.18 8.55
CA VAL A 81 17.57 -2.52 8.09
C VAL A 81 18.33 -3.53 8.94
N ASP A 82 17.69 -4.02 10.00
CA ASP A 82 18.28 -4.98 10.92
C ASP A 82 17.98 -6.44 10.53
N LYS A 83 18.68 -7.39 11.16
CA LYS A 83 18.48 -8.82 10.91
C LYS A 83 17.04 -9.24 11.23
N ARG A 84 16.42 -8.67 12.26
CA ARG A 84 15.05 -9.02 12.67
C ARG A 84 14.04 -8.64 11.60
N LEU A 85 14.21 -7.48 10.96
CA LEU A 85 13.40 -7.03 9.84
C LEU A 85 13.57 -7.96 8.64
N ILE A 86 14.81 -8.28 8.24
CA ILE A 86 15.07 -9.16 7.10
C ILE A 86 14.44 -10.54 7.33
N PHE A 87 14.72 -11.18 8.46
CA PHE A 87 14.17 -12.51 8.76
C PHE A 87 12.64 -12.48 8.91
N GLY A 88 12.08 -11.41 9.49
CA GLY A 88 10.63 -11.23 9.59
C GLY A 88 9.97 -11.12 8.23
N SER A 89 10.51 -10.30 7.33
CA SER A 89 9.96 -10.09 5.97
C SER A 89 10.11 -11.30 5.04
N VAL A 90 11.02 -12.23 5.32
CA VAL A 90 11.13 -13.48 4.55
C VAL A 90 10.11 -14.52 5.04
N LEU A 91 9.79 -14.50 6.34
CA LEU A 91 8.91 -15.50 6.95
C LEU A 91 7.42 -15.20 6.73
N PHE A 92 7.05 -13.92 6.70
CA PHE A 92 5.68 -13.42 6.51
C PHE A 92 5.47 -12.88 5.10
#